data_AF-A0A7C4IN08-F1
#
_entry.id   AF-A0A7C4IN08-F1
#
_cell.length_a   1.000
_cell.length_b   1.000
_cell.length_c   1.000
_cell.angle_alpha   90.00
_cell.angle_beta   90.00
_cell.angle_gamma   90.00
#
_symmetry.space_group_name_H-M   'P 1'
#
loop_
_entity.id
_entity.type
_entity.pdbx_description
1 polymer ?
#
loop_
_entity_poly.entity_id
_entity_poly.type
_entity_poly.pdbx_seq_one_letter_code
_entity_poly.pdbx_strand_id
1 'polypeptide(L)'
;MVILNDFEGTPVSIDYRDGDLHRVLSLIADAARFDGFSVIVDRQISGKIQIKMHEPWNLILVEILAGVNFVTTVFHNSIIIAYDPSCSSRVN
;
A
#
# COMPACT_ATOMS: atom_id res chain seq x y z
N MET A 1 -6.49 -12.39 -2.42
CA MET A 1 -7.17 -11.34 -1.64
C MET A 1 -6.50 -11.30 -0.28
N VAL A 2 -5.80 -10.22 0.02
CA VAL A 2 -4.95 -10.10 1.22
C VAL A 2 -5.83 -10.06 2.46
N ILE A 3 -5.58 -10.98 3.41
CA ILE A 3 -6.32 -11.11 4.67
C ILE A 3 -5.82 -10.01 5.62
N LEU A 4 -6.30 -8.79 5.44
CA LEU A 4 -6.17 -7.69 6.41
C LEU A 4 -7.54 -7.28 6.98
N ASN A 5 -8.59 -8.05 6.70
CA ASN A 5 -9.97 -7.71 7.05
C ASN A 5 -10.31 -7.94 8.54
N ASP A 6 -9.56 -8.78 9.25
CA ASP A 6 -9.81 -9.06 10.67
C ASP A 6 -9.01 -8.14 11.62
N PHE A 7 -8.28 -7.17 11.06
CA PHE A 7 -7.52 -6.16 11.80
C PHE A 7 -8.10 -4.78 11.49
N GLU A 8 -8.53 -4.05 12.52
CA GLU A 8 -8.92 -2.65 12.38
C GLU A 8 -7.71 -1.76 12.65
N GLY A 9 -7.12 -1.22 11.59
CA GLY A 9 -6.03 -0.26 11.71
C GLY A 9 -6.48 1.10 12.22
N THR A 10 -5.54 1.85 12.78
CA THR A 10 -5.74 3.25 13.15
C THR A 10 -6.23 4.06 11.93
N PRO A 11 -7.35 4.81 12.04
CA PRO A 11 -7.84 5.64 10.96
C PRO A 11 -6.84 6.73 10.55
N VAL A 12 -6.71 6.92 9.24
CA VAL A 12 -5.84 7.95 8.67
C VAL A 12 -6.57 8.71 7.57
N SER A 13 -6.35 10.02 7.54
CA SER A 13 -6.84 10.89 6.48
C SER A 13 -5.76 11.10 5.44
N ILE A 14 -6.05 10.74 4.18
CA ILE A 14 -5.20 11.08 3.05
C ILE A 14 -6.00 11.83 2.00
N ASP A 15 -5.44 12.90 1.47
CA ASP A 15 -5.98 13.67 0.34
C ASP A 15 -4.80 14.04 -0.56
N TYR A 16 -4.52 13.17 -1.52
CA TYR A 16 -3.45 13.35 -2.49
C TYR A 16 -4.05 13.50 -3.89
N ARG A 17 -3.68 14.61 -4.53
CA ARG A 17 -3.88 14.84 -5.97
C ARG A 17 -2.50 14.80 -6.61
N ASP A 18 -2.28 13.86 -7.51
CA ASP A 18 -0.95 13.59 -8.11
C ASP A 18 0.15 13.31 -7.05
N GLY A 19 -0.21 12.58 -6.00
CA GLY A 19 0.70 12.19 -4.93
C GLY A 19 1.75 11.20 -5.44
N ASP A 20 2.99 11.33 -4.94
CA ASP A 20 4.01 10.31 -5.17
C ASP A 20 3.60 9.01 -4.47
N LEU A 21 3.46 7.93 -5.24
CA LEU A 21 2.93 6.65 -4.75
C LEU A 21 3.82 6.06 -3.64
N HIS A 22 5.13 6.15 -3.80
CA HIS A 22 6.08 5.67 -2.79
C HIS A 22 5.91 6.44 -1.48
N ARG A 23 5.74 7.77 -1.54
CA ARG A 23 5.50 8.61 -0.37
C ARG A 23 4.18 8.26 0.32
N VAL A 24 3.09 8.03 -0.44
CA VAL A 24 1.80 7.63 0.14
C VAL A 24 1.91 6.28 0.84
N LEU A 25 2.54 5.28 0.20
CA LEU A 25 2.79 3.97 0.81
C LEU A 25 3.70 4.07 2.05
N SER A 26 4.68 4.97 2.05
CA SER A 26 5.55 5.20 3.22
C SER A 26 4.77 5.78 4.41
N LEU A 27 3.82 6.68 4.16
CA LEU A 27 2.97 7.23 5.22
C LEU A 27 2.05 6.18 5.83
N ILE A 28 1.52 5.28 4.99
CA ILE A 28 0.73 4.14 5.44
C ILE A 28 1.61 3.19 6.25
N ALA A 29 2.86 2.96 5.84
CA ALA A 29 3.81 2.16 6.59
C ALA A 29 4.11 2.73 7.98
N ASP A 30 4.24 4.05 8.08
CA ASP A 30 4.41 4.74 9.36
C ASP A 30 3.17 4.57 10.25
N ALA A 31 1.96 4.69 9.70
CA ALA A 31 0.71 4.43 10.44
C ALA A 31 0.62 2.98 10.93
N ALA A 32 0.90 2.01 10.05
CA ALA A 32 0.92 0.59 10.37
C ALA A 32 1.92 0.24 11.48
N ARG A 33 3.04 0.96 11.55
CA ARG A 33 4.06 0.77 12.60
C ARG A 33 3.54 1.06 14.00
N PHE A 34 2.66 2.06 14.15
CA PHE A 34 2.04 2.35 15.45
C PHE A 34 1.13 1.20 15.92
N ASP A 35 0.60 0.45 14.98
CA ASP A 35 -0.25 -0.72 15.20
C ASP A 35 0.52 -2.05 15.27
N GLY A 36 1.86 -1.99 15.28
CA GLY A 36 2.71 -3.18 15.39
C GLY A 36 2.93 -3.95 14.10
N PHE A 37 2.65 -3.34 12.94
CA PHE A 37 2.93 -3.89 11.62
C PHE A 37 4.18 -3.27 10.98
N SER A 38 4.92 -4.07 10.21
CA SER A 38 6.03 -3.60 9.38
C SER A 38 5.64 -3.68 7.92
N VAL A 39 5.42 -2.53 7.29
CA VAL A 39 5.18 -2.45 5.84
C VAL A 39 6.51 -2.14 5.16
N ILE A 40 6.93 -3.00 4.25
CA ILE A 40 8.19 -2.89 3.50
C ILE A 40 7.82 -2.67 2.03
N VAL A 41 8.20 -1.51 1.50
CA VAL A 41 7.91 -1.09 0.12
C VAL A 41 9.19 -1.20 -0.70
N ASP A 42 9.14 -1.90 -1.84
CA ASP A 42 10.25 -1.93 -2.79
C ASP A 42 10.51 -0.53 -3.36
N ARG A 43 11.79 -0.13 -3.38
CA ARG A 43 12.24 1.18 -3.89
C ARG A 43 11.96 1.37 -5.38
N GLN A 44 11.75 0.28 -6.12
CA GLN A 44 11.40 0.33 -7.55
C GLN A 44 9.95 0.79 -7.78
N ILE A 45 9.10 0.74 -6.74
CA ILE A 45 7.74 1.24 -6.82
C ILE A 45 7.79 2.75 -6.97
N SER A 46 7.38 3.22 -8.14
CA SER A 46 7.35 4.62 -8.51
C SER A 46 6.08 4.89 -9.32
N GLY A 47 5.59 6.12 -9.27
CA GLY A 47 4.37 6.50 -9.95
C GLY A 47 3.59 7.55 -9.18
N LYS A 48 2.41 7.85 -9.72
CA LYS A 48 1.52 8.86 -9.18
C LYS A 48 0.19 8.22 -8.80
N ILE A 49 -0.40 8.70 -7.71
CA ILE A 49 -1.70 8.27 -7.23
C ILE A 49 -2.59 9.46 -6.91
N GLN A 50 -3.87 9.29 -7.20
CA GLN A 50 -4.93 10.18 -6.74
C GLN A 50 -5.81 9.39 -5.77
N ILE A 51 -5.87 9.83 -4.52
CA ILE A 51 -6.63 9.16 -3.48
C ILE A 51 -7.11 10.17 -2.44
N LYS A 52 -8.36 10.03 -2.03
CA LYS A 52 -8.97 10.83 -0.97
C LYS A 52 -9.85 9.94 -0.11
N MET A 53 -9.37 9.57 1.07
CA MET A 53 -10.03 8.63 1.97
C MET A 53 -9.75 9.00 3.43
N HIS A 54 -10.72 8.71 4.30
CA HIS A 54 -10.57 8.74 5.74
C HIS A 54 -11.02 7.40 6.29
N GLU A 55 -10.08 6.46 6.35
CA GLU A 55 -10.34 5.05 6.64
C GLU A 55 -9.14 4.47 7.42
N PRO A 56 -9.30 3.31 8.07
CA PRO A 56 -8.18 2.52 8.58
C PRO A 56 -7.07 2.32 7.55
N TRP A 57 -5.81 2.46 7.97
CA TRP A 57 -4.64 2.39 7.06
C TRP A 57 -4.62 1.09 6.24
N ASN A 58 -5.11 -0.02 6.80
CA ASN A 58 -5.16 -1.31 6.14
C ASN A 58 -6.19 -1.35 5.00
N LEU A 59 -7.33 -0.69 5.13
CA LEU A 59 -8.32 -0.57 4.05
C LEU A 59 -7.80 0.32 2.92
N ILE A 60 -7.19 1.45 3.29
CA ILE A 60 -6.53 2.33 2.31
C ILE A 60 -5.45 1.55 1.56
N LEU A 61 -4.65 0.74 2.25
CA LEU A 61 -3.62 -0.07 1.63
C LEU A 61 -4.22 -1.07 0.63
N VAL A 62 -5.31 -1.75 0.98
CA VAL A 62 -6.00 -2.69 0.08
C VAL A 62 -6.46 -1.99 -1.21
N GLU A 63 -7.03 -0.79 -1.11
CA GLU A 63 -7.47 -0.02 -2.28
C GLU A 63 -6.29 0.39 -3.18
N ILE A 64 -5.18 0.84 -2.60
CA ILE A 64 -3.97 1.18 -3.37
C ILE A 64 -3.43 -0.05 -4.10
N LEU A 65 -3.41 -1.20 -3.43
CA LEU A 65 -2.93 -2.46 -4.01
C LEU A 65 -3.89 -3.03 -5.06
N ALA A 66 -5.19 -2.74 -4.99
CA ALA A 66 -6.16 -3.20 -5.98
C ALA A 66 -5.97 -2.54 -7.37
N GLY A 67 -5.41 -1.32 -7.41
CA GLY A 67 -5.23 -0.56 -8.64
C GLY A 67 -3.92 -0.81 -9.39
N VAL A 68 -3.00 -1.65 -8.87
CA VAL A 68 -1.62 -1.73 -9.38
C VAL A 68 -1.10 -3.18 -9.38
N ASN A 69 -0.19 -3.48 -10.32
CA ASN A 69 0.50 -4.78 -10.44
C ASN A 69 1.58 -4.97 -9.36
N PHE A 70 1.17 -5.02 -8.10
CA PHE A 70 2.06 -5.34 -6.99
C PHE A 70 1.95 -6.80 -6.57
N VAL A 71 3.09 -7.40 -6.25
CA VAL A 71 3.12 -8.64 -5.48
C VAL A 71 3.15 -8.27 -4.01
N THR A 72 2.14 -8.74 -3.28
CA THR A 72 2.01 -8.49 -1.84
C THR A 72 2.19 -9.81 -1.09
N THR A 73 3.17 -9.86 -0.19
CA THR A 73 3.43 -11.01 0.69
C THR A 73 3.17 -10.60 2.13
N VAL A 74 2.29 -11.32 2.82
CA VAL A 74 2.04 -11.11 4.25
C VAL A 74 2.66 -12.25 5.05
N PHE A 75 3.48 -11.90 6.03
CA PHE A 75 4.13 -12.85 6.93
C PHE A 75 4.10 -12.31 8.36
N HIS A 76 3.33 -12.96 9.25
CA HIS A 76 3.08 -12.46 10.60
C HIS A 76 2.59 -11.00 10.56
N ASN A 77 3.33 -10.08 11.18
CA ASN A 77 3.02 -8.66 11.21
C ASN A 77 3.77 -7.87 10.13
N SER A 78 4.36 -8.55 9.14
CA SER A 78 5.10 -7.92 8.06
C SER A 78 4.33 -8.01 6.74
N ILE A 79 4.22 -6.88 6.06
CA ILE A 79 3.59 -6.76 4.73
C ILE A 79 4.68 -6.28 3.77
N ILE A 80 5.03 -7.11 2.80
CA ILE A 80 6.04 -6.80 1.79
C ILE A 80 5.33 -6.51 0.49
N ILE A 81 5.57 -5.32 -0.07
CA ILE A 81 5.00 -4.84 -1.33
C ILE A 81 6.14 -4.72 -2.33
N ALA A 82 6.13 -5.59 -3.33
CA ALA A 82 7.15 -5.64 -4.38
C ALA A 82 6.55 -5.32 -5.74
N TYR A 83 7.34 -4.68 -6.60
CA TYR A 83 6.98 -4.52 -8.01
C TYR A 83 7.20 -5.83 -8.75
N ASP A 84 6.19 -6.29 -9.51
CA ASP A 84 6.34 -7.45 -10.38
C ASP A 84 6.52 -7.02 -11.84
N PRO A 85 7.75 -7.05 -12.38
CA PRO A 85 8.00 -6.68 -13.76
C PRO A 85 7.37 -7.67 -14.76
N SER A 86 7.03 -8.90 -14.34
CA SER A 86 6.39 -9.90 -15.21
C SER A 86 4.90 -9.64 -15.45
N CYS A 87 4.24 -8.89 -14.56
CA CYS A 87 2.87 -8.39 -14.76
C CYS A 87 2.82 -7.10 -15.58
N SER A 88 3.96 -6.48 -15.91
CA SER A 88 3.98 -5.41 -16.91
C SER A 88 3.80 -6.05 -18.29
N SER A 89 2.56 -6.07 -18.76
CA SER A 89 2.28 -6.38 -20.15
C SER A 89 3.12 -5.43 -20.99
N ARG A 90 4.04 -5.97 -21.79
CA ARG A 90 4.73 -5.22 -22.84
C ARG A 90 3.65 -4.57 -23.71
N VAL A 91 3.38 -3.29 -23.47
CA VAL A 91 2.68 -2.45 -24.44
C VAL A 91 3.73 -2.14 -25.49
N ASN A 92 3.74 -2.97 -26.53
CA ASN A 92 4.45 -2.73 -27.79
C ASN A 92 3.76 -1.60 -28.57
#